data_AF-A0A1M7B069-F1
#
_entry.id   AF-A0A1M7B069-F1
#
_cell.length_a   1.000
_cell.length_b   1.000
_cell.length_c   1.000
_cell.angle_alpha   90.00
_cell.angle_beta   90.00
_cell.angle_gamma   90.00
#
_symmetry.space_group_name_H-M   'P 1'
#
loop_
_entity.id
_entity.type
_entity.pdbx_description
1 polymer ?
#
loop_
_entity_poly.entity_id
_entity_poly.type
_entity_poly.pdbx_seq_one_letter_code
_entity_poly.pdbx_strand_id
1 'polypeptide(L)'
;MRVSHKELKRKINQEQLKITDRELFCSRAFAGFLTDMAEAATKRYKRKIKVHVFYDESENAKTAYTDNEIISINAGNEITRSFPTKVLRSDSLIGMNAHEIGHILFTDFPMMKHYCQEMSRGRMYPAVPSFSEWEIEEKAKEVQEFLENADELTRQAIATVSQFLFNVLEDGYIEARMCDAFPGKYATGIRLNNIRISEMAQSISEQLKNGAYRFSVLLNLLIQYHRTGDINNRDGYDGEILDMFYDVLPVFENALYDDDTKVRYEAINQILIMSWDYVQEILEQVKENQKKQNEAYAMEELQKKLHDELTGKTEEAKGNTAPVTAQGGFSIDRDKEQEKRKELQEVLSEETERIPLLETEDFETKGEGCISWDKEYSGSGYANSGSDILRILNEMSKSNAISELNDSLWAQLNEQSKRLELGNAHKGVNFRIFRMPVVDSNQIEAYKMVAQPLLLYSKQLQKRWKRILKERVSEGKQSGLLMGRRIES
;
A
#
# COMPACT_ATOMS: atom_id res chain seq x y z
N MET A 1 4.18 37.73 -18.88
CA MET A 1 4.38 37.97 -17.43
C MET A 1 5.38 36.95 -16.91
N ARG A 2 6.34 37.34 -16.06
CA ARG A 2 7.22 36.41 -15.35
C ARG A 2 6.63 36.21 -13.96
N VAL A 3 6.17 35.00 -13.65
CA VAL A 3 5.76 34.62 -12.28
C VAL A 3 7.01 34.64 -11.40
N SER A 4 6.95 35.29 -10.25
CA SER A 4 8.09 35.34 -9.32
C SER A 4 8.34 33.95 -8.72
N HIS A 5 9.61 33.59 -8.48
CA HIS A 5 9.93 32.34 -7.78
C HIS A 5 9.27 32.25 -6.40
N LYS A 6 9.07 33.38 -5.72
CA LYS A 6 8.38 33.44 -4.42
C LYS A 6 6.88 33.12 -4.55
N GLU A 7 6.24 33.60 -5.61
CA GLU A 7 4.83 33.32 -5.90
C GLU A 7 4.62 31.86 -6.29
N LEU A 8 5.51 31.31 -7.12
CA LEU A 8 5.47 29.89 -7.49
C LEU A 8 5.62 29.00 -6.25
N LYS A 9 6.56 29.30 -5.35
CA LYS A 9 6.76 28.54 -4.11
C LYS A 9 5.54 28.62 -3.19
N ARG A 10 4.90 29.79 -3.07
CA ARG A 10 3.65 29.96 -2.31
C ARG A 10 2.53 29.09 -2.90
N LYS A 11 2.35 29.10 -4.23
CA LYS A 11 1.36 28.26 -4.89
C LYS A 11 1.62 26.76 -4.69
N ILE A 12 2.86 26.31 -4.80
CA ILE A 12 3.24 24.92 -4.54
C ILE A 12 2.85 24.51 -3.12
N ASN A 13 3.15 25.33 -2.12
CA ASN A 13 2.78 25.03 -0.73
C ASN A 13 1.25 25.00 -0.53
N GLN A 14 0.50 25.88 -1.21
CA GLN A 14 -0.96 25.86 -1.17
C GLN A 14 -1.53 24.58 -1.81
N GLU A 15 -1.00 24.16 -2.95
CA GLU A 15 -1.39 22.91 -3.61
C GLU A 15 -1.05 21.69 -2.75
N GLN A 16 0.08 21.71 -2.05
CA GLN A 16 0.48 20.64 -1.13
C GLN A 16 -0.55 20.39 -0.02
N LEU A 17 -1.20 21.44 0.48
CA LEU A 17 -2.24 21.33 1.51
C LEU A 17 -3.57 20.82 0.93
N LYS A 18 -3.83 21.02 -0.36
CA LYS A 18 -5.07 20.59 -1.02
C LYS A 18 -5.08 19.12 -1.40
N ILE A 19 -3.90 18.52 -1.66
CA ILE A 19 -3.80 17.13 -2.12
C ILE A 19 -4.34 16.19 -1.04
N THR A 20 -5.44 15.52 -1.39
CA THR A 20 -6.08 14.52 -0.55
C THR A 20 -5.25 13.23 -0.48
N ASP A 21 -5.52 12.38 0.52
CA ASP A 21 -4.84 11.08 0.63
C ASP A 21 -5.15 10.20 -0.58
N ARG A 22 -6.41 10.20 -1.02
CA ARG A 22 -6.84 9.47 -2.22
C ARG A 22 -6.08 9.92 -3.47
N GLU A 23 -5.95 11.23 -3.69
CA GLU A 23 -5.19 11.76 -4.84
C GLU A 23 -3.71 11.38 -4.76
N LEU A 24 -3.09 11.45 -3.58
CA LEU A 24 -1.68 11.12 -3.38
C LEU A 24 -1.42 9.61 -3.61
N PHE A 25 -2.14 8.75 -2.88
CA PHE A 25 -1.86 7.32 -2.84
C PHE A 25 -2.37 6.58 -4.07
N CYS A 26 -3.41 7.07 -4.76
CA CYS A 26 -3.80 6.54 -6.07
C CYS A 26 -3.09 7.23 -7.24
N SER A 27 -2.13 8.12 -6.97
CA SER A 27 -1.36 8.74 -8.05
C SER A 27 -0.48 7.70 -8.76
N ARG A 28 -0.25 7.93 -10.05
CA ARG A 28 0.70 7.13 -10.84
C ARG A 28 2.12 7.19 -10.27
N ALA A 29 2.49 8.31 -9.65
CA ALA A 29 3.81 8.51 -9.05
C ALA A 29 3.99 7.58 -7.83
N PHE A 30 2.98 7.49 -6.96
CA PHE A 30 3.03 6.61 -5.79
C PHE A 30 2.98 5.13 -6.18
N ALA A 31 2.11 4.75 -7.12
CA ALA A 31 2.09 3.38 -7.66
C ALA A 31 3.43 3.00 -8.33
N GLY A 32 4.06 3.94 -9.03
CA GLY A 32 5.40 3.78 -9.60
C GLY A 32 6.46 3.56 -8.53
N PHE A 33 6.44 4.36 -7.45
CA PHE A 33 7.33 4.20 -6.30
C PHE A 33 7.21 2.81 -5.65
N LEU A 34 5.99 2.32 -5.40
CA LEU A 34 5.80 0.97 -4.86
C LEU A 34 6.24 -0.12 -5.84
N THR A 35 6.02 0.10 -7.14
CA THR A 35 6.51 -0.81 -8.20
C THR A 35 8.03 -0.88 -8.22
N ASP A 36 8.73 0.26 -8.10
CA ASP A 36 10.19 0.29 -8.03
C ASP A 36 10.71 -0.47 -6.80
N MET A 37 10.02 -0.35 -5.66
CA MET A 37 10.33 -1.15 -4.46
C MET A 37 10.09 -2.65 -4.69
N ALA A 38 9.00 -3.04 -5.34
CA ALA A 38 8.73 -4.44 -5.66
C ALA A 38 9.79 -5.00 -6.62
N GLU A 39 10.12 -4.28 -7.69
CA GLU A 39 11.17 -4.68 -8.63
C GLU A 39 12.54 -4.76 -7.96
N ALA A 40 12.89 -3.83 -7.07
CA ALA A 40 14.16 -3.87 -6.35
C ALA A 40 14.37 -5.19 -5.58
N ALA A 41 13.31 -5.71 -4.96
CA ALA A 41 13.35 -6.97 -4.21
C ALA A 41 13.29 -8.22 -5.13
N THR A 42 12.50 -8.16 -6.19
CA THR A 42 12.09 -9.34 -6.98
C THR A 42 12.86 -9.54 -8.29
N LYS A 43 13.42 -8.48 -8.87
CA LYS A 43 14.02 -8.49 -10.21
C LYS A 43 15.23 -9.43 -10.33
N ARG A 44 16.03 -9.55 -9.27
CA ARG A 44 17.16 -10.50 -9.22
C ARG A 44 16.72 -11.96 -9.40
N TYR A 45 15.47 -12.26 -9.07
CA TYR A 45 14.86 -13.58 -9.21
C TYR A 45 14.04 -13.73 -10.50
N LYS A 46 14.20 -12.79 -11.45
CA LYS A 46 13.47 -12.75 -12.74
C LYS A 46 11.94 -12.67 -12.59
N ARG A 47 11.47 -12.19 -11.44
CA ARG A 47 10.05 -11.89 -11.19
C ARG A 47 9.85 -10.40 -11.46
N LYS A 48 9.04 -10.06 -12.46
CA LYS A 48 8.70 -8.67 -12.80
C LYS A 48 7.31 -8.39 -12.28
N ILE A 49 7.21 -7.52 -11.30
CA ILE A 49 5.98 -7.26 -10.57
C ILE A 49 5.55 -5.83 -10.79
N LYS A 50 4.24 -5.59 -10.96
CA LYS A 50 3.66 -4.25 -10.98
C LYS A 50 2.78 -4.06 -9.77
N VAL A 51 2.78 -2.86 -9.22
CA VAL A 51 1.88 -2.49 -8.12
C VAL A 51 0.74 -1.63 -8.65
N HIS A 52 -0.48 -2.09 -8.42
CA HIS A 52 -1.70 -1.32 -8.65
C HIS A 52 -2.25 -0.85 -7.31
N VAL A 53 -2.48 0.46 -7.19
CA VAL A 53 -3.11 1.05 -6.01
C VAL A 53 -4.50 1.55 -6.38
N PHE A 54 -5.50 1.16 -5.58
CA PHE A 54 -6.88 1.62 -5.70
C PHE A 54 -7.37 2.18 -4.36
N TYR A 55 -8.59 2.72 -4.31
CA TYR A 55 -9.16 3.31 -3.09
C TYR A 55 -10.61 2.91 -2.93
N ASP A 56 -10.86 2.08 -1.93
CA ASP A 56 -12.17 1.58 -1.56
C ASP A 56 -12.30 1.59 -0.03
N GLU A 57 -13.35 2.22 0.49
CA GLU A 57 -13.61 2.39 1.92
C GLU A 57 -14.74 1.47 2.42
N SER A 58 -15.27 0.60 1.56
CA SER A 58 -16.33 -0.34 1.96
C SER A 58 -15.82 -1.34 3.01
N GLU A 59 -16.70 -1.78 3.91
CA GLU A 59 -16.36 -2.66 5.05
C GLU A 59 -15.77 -4.02 4.61
N ASN A 60 -16.10 -4.45 3.38
CA ASN A 60 -15.64 -5.69 2.76
C ASN A 60 -14.60 -5.45 1.67
N ALA A 61 -14.02 -4.26 1.60
CA ALA A 61 -12.96 -3.96 0.66
C ALA A 61 -11.69 -4.74 1.02
N LYS A 62 -11.08 -5.38 0.02
CA LYS A 62 -9.81 -6.07 0.18
C LYS A 62 -8.72 -5.10 0.63
N THR A 63 -7.80 -5.55 1.48
CA THR A 63 -6.68 -4.74 1.98
C THR A 63 -5.52 -4.71 0.98
N ALA A 64 -4.95 -5.87 0.70
CA ALA A 64 -3.91 -6.10 -0.30
C ALA A 64 -3.97 -7.56 -0.76
N TYR A 65 -3.54 -7.83 -1.99
CA TYR A 65 -3.43 -9.20 -2.52
C TYR A 65 -2.51 -9.26 -3.73
N THR A 66 -2.00 -10.44 -4.03
CA THR A 66 -1.18 -10.72 -5.22
C THR A 66 -1.60 -11.97 -5.98
N ASP A 67 -1.32 -11.98 -7.29
CA ASP A 67 -1.48 -13.12 -8.21
C ASP A 67 -0.14 -13.61 -8.80
N ASN A 68 0.99 -13.25 -8.18
CA ASN A 68 2.38 -13.41 -8.65
C ASN A 68 2.81 -12.53 -9.85
N GLU A 69 1.92 -11.73 -10.43
CA GLU A 69 2.27 -10.78 -11.51
C GLU A 69 2.00 -9.33 -11.10
N ILE A 70 0.89 -9.12 -10.39
CA ILE A 70 0.41 -7.83 -9.93
C ILE A 70 0.20 -7.90 -8.43
N ILE A 71 0.66 -6.87 -7.73
CA ILE A 71 0.29 -6.59 -6.35
C ILE A 71 -0.80 -5.52 -6.39
N SER A 72 -1.95 -5.80 -5.78
CA SER A 72 -3.05 -4.85 -5.68
C SER A 72 -3.19 -4.39 -4.23
N ILE A 73 -3.14 -3.07 -3.99
CA ILE A 73 -3.20 -2.48 -2.65
C ILE A 73 -4.34 -1.46 -2.60
N ASN A 74 -5.21 -1.61 -1.61
CA ASN A 74 -6.24 -0.63 -1.33
C ASN A 74 -5.71 0.47 -0.43
N ALA A 75 -5.48 1.67 -0.94
CA ALA A 75 -5.07 2.82 -0.13
C ALA A 75 -6.15 3.34 0.84
N GLY A 76 -7.41 2.91 0.66
CA GLY A 76 -8.56 3.25 1.51
C GLY A 76 -8.85 2.22 2.60
N ASN A 77 -7.99 1.23 2.81
CA ASN A 77 -8.21 0.20 3.84
C ASN A 77 -8.20 0.78 5.26
N GLU A 78 -8.87 0.08 6.18
CA GLU A 78 -9.07 0.51 7.56
C GLU A 78 -7.75 0.73 8.32
N ILE A 79 -6.80 -0.20 8.16
CA ILE A 79 -5.48 -0.15 8.82
C ILE A 79 -4.74 1.13 8.41
N THR A 80 -4.63 1.40 7.11
CA THR A 80 -3.93 2.58 6.61
C THR A 80 -4.64 3.85 7.06
N ARG A 81 -5.97 3.92 6.93
CA ARG A 81 -6.75 5.11 7.32
C ARG A 81 -6.66 5.44 8.80
N SER A 82 -6.47 4.43 9.64
CA SER A 82 -6.30 4.60 11.08
C SER A 82 -5.06 5.42 11.45
N PHE A 83 -4.03 5.49 10.60
CA PHE A 83 -2.84 6.29 10.88
C PHE A 83 -3.09 7.80 10.70
N PRO A 84 -2.54 8.67 11.58
CA PRO A 84 -2.87 10.09 11.59
C PRO A 84 -2.16 10.91 10.49
N THR A 85 -0.93 10.54 10.13
CA THR A 85 -0.09 11.31 9.21
C THR A 85 0.01 10.66 7.82
N LYS A 86 0.23 11.47 6.78
CA LYS A 86 0.47 10.95 5.40
C LYS A 86 1.74 10.09 5.33
N VAL A 87 2.70 10.34 6.21
CA VAL A 87 3.95 9.58 6.29
C VAL A 87 3.68 8.18 6.85
N LEU A 88 3.02 8.07 8.01
CA LEU A 88 2.64 6.76 8.56
C LEU A 88 1.71 5.98 7.64
N ARG A 89 0.77 6.66 6.97
CA ARG A 89 -0.07 6.03 5.94
C ARG A 89 0.74 5.47 4.78
N SER A 90 1.77 6.18 4.35
CA SER A 90 2.69 5.65 3.34
C SER A 90 3.48 4.46 3.86
N ASP A 91 4.00 4.53 5.08
CA ASP A 91 4.78 3.43 5.67
C ASP A 91 3.91 2.18 5.81
N SER A 92 2.62 2.36 6.14
CA SER A 92 1.61 1.30 6.13
C SER A 92 1.44 0.66 4.74
N LEU A 93 1.30 1.47 3.68
CA LEU A 93 1.19 0.97 2.31
C LEU A 93 2.48 0.31 1.81
N ILE A 94 3.65 0.80 2.25
CA ILE A 94 4.94 0.16 2.01
C ILE A 94 4.98 -1.21 2.72
N GLY A 95 4.47 -1.29 3.95
CA GLY A 95 4.35 -2.55 4.71
C GLY A 95 3.46 -3.57 4.01
N MET A 96 2.30 -3.15 3.48
CA MET A 96 1.42 -4.02 2.69
C MET A 96 2.12 -4.50 1.43
N ASN A 97 2.79 -3.60 0.69
CA ASN A 97 3.58 -4.00 -0.48
C ASN A 97 4.68 -4.99 -0.10
N ALA A 98 5.35 -4.80 1.03
CA ALA A 98 6.39 -5.69 1.53
C ALA A 98 5.86 -7.09 1.88
N HIS A 99 4.70 -7.17 2.53
CA HIS A 99 4.01 -8.42 2.82
C HIS A 99 3.70 -9.20 1.52
N GLU A 100 3.11 -8.54 0.52
CA GLU A 100 2.81 -9.18 -0.78
C GLU A 100 4.07 -9.60 -1.55
N ILE A 101 5.15 -8.81 -1.47
CA ILE A 101 6.47 -9.21 -1.99
C ILE A 101 6.98 -10.46 -1.26
N GLY A 102 6.72 -10.57 0.04
CA GLY A 102 7.02 -11.75 0.85
C GLY A 102 6.38 -13.01 0.29
N HIS A 103 5.09 -12.99 0.00
CA HIS A 103 4.40 -14.11 -0.65
C HIS A 103 5.02 -14.44 -2.01
N ILE A 104 5.24 -13.40 -2.82
CA ILE A 104 5.84 -13.58 -4.14
C ILE A 104 7.20 -14.26 -4.01
N LEU A 105 8.01 -13.98 -2.99
CA LEU A 105 9.35 -14.53 -2.86
C LEU A 105 9.39 -15.88 -2.13
N PHE A 106 8.67 -16.04 -1.04
CA PHE A 106 8.93 -17.07 -0.04
C PHE A 106 7.79 -18.09 0.11
N THR A 107 6.62 -17.85 -0.47
CA THR A 107 5.52 -18.81 -0.42
C THR A 107 5.64 -19.89 -1.51
N ASP A 108 5.42 -21.14 -1.09
CA ASP A 108 5.36 -22.31 -1.98
C ASP A 108 3.92 -22.60 -2.42
N PHE A 109 3.46 -21.86 -3.43
CA PHE A 109 2.11 -22.05 -3.96
C PHE A 109 1.84 -23.44 -4.54
N PRO A 110 2.78 -24.10 -5.25
CA PRO A 110 2.60 -25.50 -5.65
C PRO A 110 2.38 -26.44 -4.47
N MET A 111 3.15 -26.29 -3.39
CA MET A 111 2.98 -27.13 -2.20
C MET A 111 1.66 -26.86 -1.48
N MET A 112 1.22 -25.60 -1.40
CA MET A 112 -0.08 -25.23 -0.85
C MET A 112 -1.22 -25.92 -1.60
N LYS A 113 -1.19 -25.87 -2.95
CA LYS A 113 -2.17 -26.57 -3.78
C LYS A 113 -2.14 -28.08 -3.56
N HIS A 114 -0.95 -28.66 -3.41
CA HIS A 114 -0.80 -30.08 -3.14
C HIS A 114 -1.40 -30.46 -1.78
N TYR A 115 -1.10 -29.70 -0.72
CA TYR A 115 -1.65 -29.91 0.62
C TYR A 115 -3.18 -29.88 0.62
N CYS A 116 -3.79 -28.85 0.04
CA CYS A 116 -5.25 -28.74 -0.02
C CYS A 116 -5.91 -29.86 -0.85
N GLN A 117 -5.24 -30.34 -1.90
CA GLN A 117 -5.72 -31.49 -2.68
C GLN A 117 -5.68 -32.78 -1.87
N GLU A 118 -4.63 -33.01 -1.07
CA GLU A 118 -4.52 -34.21 -0.24
C GLU A 118 -5.56 -34.19 0.89
N MET A 119 -5.75 -33.05 1.57
CA MET A 119 -6.81 -32.87 2.55
C MET A 119 -8.19 -33.13 1.95
N SER A 120 -8.46 -32.60 0.75
CA SER A 120 -9.72 -32.84 0.03
C SER A 120 -9.92 -34.32 -0.36
N ARG A 121 -8.84 -35.09 -0.51
CA ARG A 121 -8.88 -36.53 -0.77
C ARG A 121 -9.02 -37.36 0.49
N GLY A 122 -8.94 -36.75 1.68
CA GLY A 122 -9.05 -37.44 2.95
C GLY A 122 -7.71 -37.88 3.54
N ARG A 123 -6.59 -37.26 3.13
CA ARG A 123 -5.23 -37.64 3.57
C ARG A 123 -4.46 -36.44 4.10
N MET A 124 -3.87 -36.57 5.29
CA MET A 124 -2.94 -35.56 5.81
C MET A 124 -1.60 -35.60 5.05
N TYR A 125 -1.09 -34.42 4.72
CA TYR A 125 0.23 -34.22 4.09
C TYR A 125 1.10 -33.32 4.98
N PRO A 126 2.41 -33.59 5.16
CA PRO A 126 3.19 -34.66 4.53
C PRO A 126 2.96 -36.06 5.13
N ALA A 127 2.53 -36.13 6.38
CA ALA A 127 2.11 -37.34 7.07
C ALA A 127 1.18 -36.99 8.23
N VAL A 128 0.52 -38.00 8.81
CA VAL A 128 -0.16 -37.87 10.10
C VAL A 128 0.90 -37.60 11.16
N PRO A 129 0.78 -36.53 11.96
CA PRO A 129 1.73 -36.22 13.01
C PRO A 129 1.80 -37.29 14.09
N SER A 130 2.98 -37.48 14.65
CA SER A 130 3.20 -38.35 15.82
C SER A 130 3.37 -37.51 17.08
N PHE A 131 2.74 -37.94 18.18
CA PHE A 131 2.81 -37.27 19.47
C PHE A 131 3.43 -38.17 20.54
N SER A 132 4.14 -37.57 21.49
CA SER A 132 4.68 -38.29 22.65
C SER A 132 3.58 -38.68 23.65
N GLU A 133 2.52 -37.88 23.72
CA GLU A 133 1.38 -38.11 24.59
C GLU A 133 0.39 -39.05 23.92
N TRP A 134 0.09 -40.16 24.61
CA TRP A 134 -0.71 -41.25 24.05
C TRP A 134 -2.15 -40.82 23.72
N GLU A 135 -2.73 -39.88 24.48
CA GLU A 135 -4.08 -39.35 24.26
C GLU A 135 -4.17 -38.57 22.95
N ILE A 136 -3.17 -37.71 22.69
CA ILE A 136 -3.11 -36.93 21.45
C ILE A 136 -2.75 -37.83 20.26
N GLU A 137 -1.91 -38.84 20.47
CA GLU A 137 -1.59 -39.85 19.45
C GLU A 137 -2.80 -40.69 19.05
N GLU A 138 -3.69 -41.04 19.99
CA GLU A 138 -4.96 -41.71 19.69
C GLU A 138 -5.91 -40.77 18.95
N LYS A 139 -6.02 -39.52 19.40
CA LYS A 139 -6.78 -38.46 18.72
C LYS A 139 -6.31 -38.26 17.28
N ALA A 140 -5.01 -38.26 17.01
CA ALA A 140 -4.45 -38.15 15.66
C ALA A 140 -4.96 -39.26 14.73
N LYS A 141 -5.04 -40.49 15.23
CA LYS A 141 -5.58 -41.64 14.48
C LYS A 141 -7.07 -41.50 14.23
N GLU A 142 -7.83 -41.07 15.24
CA GLU A 142 -9.26 -40.80 15.11
C GLU A 142 -9.53 -39.72 14.05
N VAL A 143 -8.78 -38.62 14.06
CA VAL A 143 -8.92 -37.53 13.08
C VAL A 143 -8.60 -38.04 11.66
N GLN A 144 -7.55 -38.84 11.50
CA GLN A 144 -7.23 -39.44 10.21
C GLN A 144 -8.34 -40.39 9.72
N GLU A 145 -8.84 -41.27 10.58
CA GLU A 145 -9.95 -42.18 10.24
C GLU A 145 -11.23 -41.41 9.92
N PHE A 146 -11.52 -40.33 10.65
CA PHE A 146 -12.63 -39.42 10.37
C PHE A 146 -12.49 -38.79 8.99
N LEU A 147 -11.29 -38.28 8.68
CA LEU A 147 -10.99 -37.61 7.42
C LEU A 147 -11.09 -38.56 6.22
N GLU A 148 -10.71 -39.82 6.37
CA GLU A 148 -10.83 -40.86 5.34
C GLU A 148 -12.29 -41.25 5.06
N ASN A 149 -13.12 -41.32 6.09
CA ASN A 149 -14.53 -41.74 6.00
C ASN A 149 -15.51 -40.58 5.77
N ALA A 150 -15.04 -39.33 5.84
CA ALA A 150 -15.86 -38.14 5.68
C ALA A 150 -16.41 -37.98 4.25
N ASP A 151 -17.62 -37.43 4.16
CA ASP A 151 -18.21 -37.03 2.88
C ASP A 151 -17.44 -35.85 2.24
N GLU A 152 -17.73 -35.58 0.97
CA GLU A 152 -17.00 -34.56 0.21
C GLU A 152 -17.12 -33.16 0.81
N LEU A 153 -18.31 -32.76 1.28
CA LEU A 153 -18.51 -31.47 1.92
C LEU A 153 -17.66 -31.33 3.19
N THR A 154 -17.68 -32.34 4.06
CA THR A 154 -16.90 -32.32 5.30
C THR A 154 -15.39 -32.24 5.01
N ARG A 155 -14.89 -32.98 4.02
CA ARG A 155 -13.46 -32.90 3.61
C ARG A 155 -13.09 -31.52 3.08
N GLN A 156 -13.96 -30.90 2.26
CA GLN A 156 -13.74 -29.54 1.78
C GLN A 156 -13.76 -28.51 2.92
N ALA A 157 -14.63 -28.68 3.91
CA ALA A 157 -14.68 -27.82 5.09
C ALA A 157 -13.39 -27.92 5.93
N ILE A 158 -12.88 -29.13 6.19
CA ILE A 158 -11.60 -29.34 6.90
C ILE A 158 -10.44 -28.73 6.10
N ALA A 159 -10.41 -28.93 4.78
CA ALA A 159 -9.39 -28.34 3.92
C ALA A 159 -9.43 -26.79 3.98
N THR A 160 -10.63 -26.20 4.06
CA THR A 160 -10.81 -24.74 4.21
C THR A 160 -10.29 -24.25 5.56
N VAL A 161 -10.65 -24.91 6.66
CA VAL A 161 -10.14 -24.60 8.01
C VAL A 161 -8.62 -24.69 8.06
N SER A 162 -8.05 -25.72 7.44
CA SER A 162 -6.61 -25.93 7.36
C SER A 162 -5.91 -24.84 6.52
N GLN A 163 -6.55 -24.36 5.46
CA GLN A 163 -6.04 -23.26 4.64
C GLN A 163 -5.98 -21.95 5.42
N PHE A 164 -6.98 -21.65 6.27
CA PHE A 164 -6.93 -20.47 7.14
C PHE A 164 -5.77 -20.54 8.14
N LEU A 165 -5.57 -21.70 8.78
CA LEU A 165 -4.42 -21.91 9.66
C LEU A 165 -3.08 -21.83 8.91
N PHE A 166 -3.02 -22.34 7.68
CA PHE A 166 -1.85 -22.16 6.80
C PHE A 166 -1.56 -20.69 6.57
N ASN A 167 -2.56 -19.88 6.23
CA ASN A 167 -2.37 -18.45 5.97
C ASN A 167 -1.79 -17.74 7.20
N VAL A 168 -2.26 -18.06 8.42
CA VAL A 168 -1.70 -17.49 9.66
C VAL A 168 -0.22 -17.81 9.83
N LEU A 169 0.17 -19.07 9.65
CA LEU A 169 1.56 -19.50 9.77
C LEU A 169 2.45 -18.92 8.65
N GLU A 170 1.93 -18.91 7.43
CA GLU A 170 2.64 -18.45 6.25
C GLU A 170 2.85 -16.94 6.30
N ASP A 171 1.84 -16.16 6.67
CA ASP A 171 1.95 -14.70 6.88
C ASP A 171 3.00 -14.38 7.94
N GLY A 172 2.99 -15.11 9.06
CA GLY A 172 4.00 -14.97 10.09
C GLY A 172 5.42 -15.27 9.57
N TYR A 173 5.58 -16.35 8.82
CA TYR A 173 6.87 -16.75 8.23
C TYR A 173 7.35 -15.72 7.20
N ILE A 174 6.51 -15.33 6.23
CA ILE A 174 6.91 -14.42 5.16
C ILE A 174 7.24 -13.03 5.69
N GLU A 175 6.51 -12.52 6.69
CA GLU A 175 6.81 -11.24 7.32
C GLU A 175 8.15 -11.29 8.06
N ALA A 176 8.39 -12.36 8.81
CA ALA A 176 9.63 -12.59 9.52
C ALA A 176 10.83 -12.72 8.55
N ARG A 177 10.68 -13.48 7.46
CA ARG A 177 11.70 -13.58 6.39
C ARG A 177 11.91 -12.26 5.67
N MET A 178 10.85 -11.51 5.38
CA MET A 178 10.96 -10.20 4.74
C MET A 178 11.70 -9.21 5.62
N CYS A 179 11.45 -9.21 6.92
CA CYS A 179 12.14 -8.34 7.88
C CYS A 179 13.63 -8.65 8.01
N ASP A 180 14.00 -9.94 7.92
CA ASP A 180 15.40 -10.41 7.91
C ASP A 180 16.11 -10.09 6.58
N ALA A 181 15.50 -10.47 5.45
CA ALA A 181 16.12 -10.35 4.13
C ALA A 181 16.13 -8.91 3.60
N PHE A 182 15.15 -8.09 3.99
CA PHE A 182 14.97 -6.71 3.52
C PHE A 182 14.72 -5.76 4.71
N PRO A 183 15.77 -5.42 5.48
CA PRO A 183 15.65 -4.46 6.57
C PRO A 183 15.34 -3.03 6.07
N GLY A 184 15.10 -2.12 7.00
CA GLY A 184 14.74 -0.73 6.68
C GLY A 184 13.24 -0.61 6.36
N LYS A 185 12.90 0.11 5.28
CA LYS A 185 11.51 0.52 4.99
C LYS A 185 10.51 -0.64 4.92
N TYR A 186 10.91 -1.79 4.36
CA TYR A 186 10.04 -2.97 4.28
C TYR A 186 9.73 -3.49 5.69
N ALA A 187 10.76 -3.76 6.49
CA ALA A 187 10.61 -4.23 7.86
C ALA A 187 9.84 -3.24 8.76
N THR A 188 10.15 -1.94 8.65
CA THR A 188 9.46 -0.89 9.42
C THR A 188 7.98 -0.83 9.08
N GLY A 189 7.63 -0.85 7.79
CA GLY A 189 6.22 -0.83 7.35
C GLY A 189 5.43 -2.07 7.80
N ILE A 190 6.04 -3.26 7.73
CA ILE A 190 5.42 -4.51 8.22
C ILE A 190 5.16 -4.40 9.72
N ARG A 191 6.16 -4.02 10.52
CA ARG A 191 6.00 -3.89 11.98
C ARG A 191 4.97 -2.84 12.37
N LEU A 192 4.96 -1.71 11.67
CA LEU A 192 3.99 -0.63 11.86
C LEU A 192 2.55 -1.18 11.68
N ASN A 193 2.31 -1.93 10.60
CA ASN A 193 1.02 -2.56 10.37
C ASN A 193 0.70 -3.61 11.45
N ASN A 194 1.66 -4.42 11.83
CA ASN A 194 1.48 -5.47 12.83
C ASN A 194 1.06 -4.93 14.20
N ILE A 195 1.70 -3.85 14.65
CA ILE A 195 1.30 -3.15 15.88
C ILE A 195 -0.14 -2.64 15.74
N ARG A 196 -0.45 -1.96 14.63
CA ARG A 196 -1.78 -1.36 14.44
C ARG A 196 -2.90 -2.39 14.34
N ILE A 197 -2.67 -3.50 13.63
CA ILE A 197 -3.63 -4.59 13.54
C ILE A 197 -3.87 -5.21 14.91
N SER A 198 -2.81 -5.40 15.72
CA SER A 198 -2.96 -5.90 17.08
C SER A 198 -3.68 -4.93 18.02
N GLU A 199 -3.51 -3.62 17.84
CA GLU A 199 -4.26 -2.59 18.61
C GLU A 199 -5.76 -2.60 18.29
N MET A 200 -6.11 -2.90 17.03
CA MET A 200 -7.48 -3.00 16.54
C MET A 200 -8.15 -4.34 16.86
N ALA A 201 -7.38 -5.33 17.33
CA ALA A 201 -7.89 -6.65 17.67
C ALA A 201 -8.89 -6.59 18.83
N GLN A 202 -10.04 -7.24 18.66
CA GLN A 202 -11.04 -7.39 19.73
C GLN A 202 -10.49 -8.28 20.86
N SER A 203 -10.94 -8.03 22.09
CA SER A 203 -10.62 -8.91 23.23
C SER A 203 -11.21 -10.31 23.08
N ILE A 204 -10.67 -11.29 23.81
CA ILE A 204 -11.16 -12.69 23.76
C ILE A 204 -12.65 -12.74 24.12
N SER A 205 -13.06 -12.09 25.21
CA SER A 205 -14.47 -12.11 25.64
C SER A 205 -15.40 -11.42 24.64
N GLU A 206 -14.94 -10.37 23.95
CA GLU A 206 -15.73 -9.67 22.94
C GLU A 206 -15.94 -10.52 21.69
N GLN A 207 -14.90 -11.21 21.21
CA GLN A 207 -15.02 -12.14 20.08
C GLN A 207 -16.03 -13.26 20.38
N LEU A 208 -15.94 -13.86 21.57
CA LEU A 208 -16.87 -14.91 22.00
C LEU A 208 -18.31 -14.38 22.14
N LYS A 209 -18.49 -13.17 22.68
CA LYS A 209 -19.80 -12.52 22.79
C LYS A 209 -20.42 -12.24 21.41
N ASN A 210 -19.60 -11.94 20.41
CA ASN A 210 -20.02 -11.75 19.02
C ASN A 210 -20.34 -13.07 18.29
N GLY A 211 -20.13 -14.22 18.95
CA GLY A 211 -20.44 -15.54 18.39
C GLY A 211 -19.36 -16.08 17.46
N ALA A 212 -18.12 -15.59 17.58
CA ALA A 212 -16.98 -16.09 16.82
C ALA A 212 -16.67 -17.55 17.16
N TYR A 213 -16.15 -18.31 16.20
CA TYR A 213 -15.70 -19.68 16.49
C TYR A 213 -14.53 -19.67 17.47
N ARG A 214 -14.50 -20.64 18.41
CA ARG A 214 -13.36 -20.84 19.32
C ARG A 214 -12.05 -21.00 18.54
N PHE A 215 -12.10 -21.69 17.40
CA PHE A 215 -10.98 -21.82 16.47
C PHE A 215 -10.52 -20.47 15.89
N SER A 216 -11.43 -19.60 15.46
CA SER A 216 -11.09 -18.26 14.96
C SER A 216 -10.43 -17.40 16.05
N VAL A 217 -10.92 -17.50 17.30
CA VAL A 217 -10.30 -16.81 18.44
C VAL A 217 -8.87 -17.32 18.69
N LEU A 218 -8.66 -18.64 18.65
CA LEU A 218 -7.32 -19.24 18.75
C LEU A 218 -6.39 -18.73 17.65
N LEU A 219 -6.85 -18.71 16.39
CA LEU A 219 -6.08 -18.15 15.27
C LEU A 219 -5.75 -16.68 15.49
N ASN A 220 -6.70 -15.88 15.99
CA ASN A 220 -6.46 -14.46 16.31
C ASN A 220 -5.40 -14.26 17.39
N LEU A 221 -5.29 -15.16 18.37
CA LEU A 221 -4.22 -15.12 19.37
C LEU A 221 -2.86 -15.45 18.75
N LEU A 222 -2.80 -16.47 17.89
CA LEU A 222 -1.58 -16.80 17.14
C LEU A 222 -1.13 -15.64 16.24
N ILE A 223 -2.09 -15.00 15.56
CA ILE A 223 -1.86 -13.81 14.73
C ILE A 223 -1.22 -12.69 15.57
N GLN A 224 -1.81 -12.36 16.71
CA GLN A 224 -1.29 -11.32 17.60
C GLN A 224 0.10 -11.66 18.09
N TYR A 225 0.30 -12.90 18.54
CA TYR A 225 1.58 -13.36 19.05
C TYR A 225 2.71 -13.20 18.03
N HIS A 226 2.55 -13.67 16.79
CA HIS A 226 3.64 -13.53 15.81
C HIS A 226 3.89 -12.05 15.42
N ARG A 227 2.81 -11.24 15.37
CA ARG A 227 2.86 -9.82 14.97
C ARG A 227 3.53 -8.92 16.00
N THR A 228 3.20 -9.07 17.29
CA THR A 228 3.67 -8.17 18.36
C THR A 228 4.55 -8.86 19.39
N GLY A 229 4.50 -10.19 19.49
CA GLY A 229 5.21 -10.97 20.52
C GLY A 229 4.42 -11.05 21.82
N ASP A 230 3.17 -10.60 21.81
CA ASP A 230 2.27 -10.58 22.95
C ASP A 230 0.83 -10.81 22.46
N ILE A 231 -0.07 -11.13 23.39
CA ILE A 231 -1.49 -11.35 23.10
C ILE A 231 -2.36 -10.32 23.82
N ASN A 232 -3.44 -9.89 23.18
CA ASN A 232 -4.38 -8.94 23.76
C ASN A 232 -5.34 -9.65 24.74
N ASN A 233 -4.88 -9.88 25.98
CA ASN A 233 -5.72 -10.37 27.09
C ASN A 233 -6.04 -9.26 28.11
N ARG A 234 -6.48 -8.08 27.63
CA ARG A 234 -6.76 -6.90 28.47
C ARG A 234 -7.92 -7.10 29.45
N ASP A 235 -8.85 -7.99 29.10
CA ASP A 235 -10.02 -8.35 29.88
C ASP A 235 -9.74 -9.42 30.96
N GLY A 236 -8.51 -9.97 30.99
CA GLY A 236 -8.10 -10.96 31.98
C GLY A 236 -8.84 -12.29 31.82
N TYR A 237 -9.15 -12.67 30.58
CA TYR A 237 -9.73 -13.95 30.25
C TYR A 237 -8.84 -15.10 30.75
N ASP A 238 -9.46 -16.06 31.42
CA ASP A 238 -8.86 -17.29 31.91
C ASP A 238 -9.81 -18.43 31.53
N GLY A 239 -9.33 -19.38 30.73
CA GLY A 239 -10.15 -20.43 30.17
C GLY A 239 -9.49 -21.23 29.06
N GLU A 240 -10.20 -22.26 28.59
CA GLU A 240 -9.71 -23.32 27.70
C GLU A 240 -9.03 -22.83 26.41
N ILE A 241 -9.45 -21.67 25.85
CA ILE A 241 -8.85 -21.14 24.62
C ILE A 241 -7.43 -20.63 24.87
N LEU A 242 -7.20 -20.05 26.04
CA LEU A 242 -5.88 -19.56 26.43
C LEU A 242 -4.94 -20.73 26.76
N ASP A 243 -5.46 -21.76 27.43
CA ASP A 243 -4.72 -23.01 27.67
C ASP A 243 -4.32 -23.65 26.33
N MET A 244 -5.28 -23.80 25.41
CA MET A 244 -5.04 -24.33 24.07
C MET A 244 -4.00 -23.50 23.31
N PHE A 245 -4.04 -22.16 23.42
CA PHE A 245 -3.03 -21.28 22.82
C PHE A 245 -1.62 -21.62 23.32
N TYR A 246 -1.44 -21.77 24.64
CA TYR A 246 -0.13 -22.13 25.20
C TYR A 246 0.31 -23.54 24.85
N ASP A 247 -0.63 -24.49 24.71
CA ASP A 247 -0.32 -25.85 24.29
C ASP A 247 0.18 -25.90 22.84
N VAL A 248 -0.45 -25.15 21.92
CA VAL A 248 -0.04 -25.13 20.50
C VAL A 248 1.17 -24.23 20.22
N LEU A 249 1.48 -23.30 21.12
CA LEU A 249 2.51 -22.27 20.92
C LEU A 249 3.90 -22.85 20.57
N PRO A 250 4.42 -23.91 21.23
CA PRO A 250 5.72 -24.48 20.88
C PRO A 250 5.77 -25.04 19.45
N VAL A 251 4.68 -25.67 19.00
CA VAL A 251 4.55 -26.20 17.62
C VAL A 251 4.55 -25.05 16.63
N PHE A 252 3.78 -24.00 16.92
CA PHE A 252 3.68 -22.81 16.09
C PHE A 252 5.04 -22.08 15.96
N GLU A 253 5.74 -21.86 17.07
CA GLU A 253 7.03 -21.16 17.07
C GLU A 253 8.12 -21.90 16.28
N ASN A 254 8.18 -23.22 16.42
CA ASN A 254 9.16 -24.04 15.71
C ASN A 254 8.97 -23.95 14.18
N ALA A 255 7.72 -23.87 13.72
CA ALA A 255 7.39 -23.76 12.31
C ALA A 255 7.59 -22.35 11.74
N LEU A 256 7.34 -21.31 12.55
CA LEU A 256 7.38 -19.91 12.12
C LEU A 256 8.74 -19.48 11.55
N TYR A 257 9.82 -20.09 12.04
CA TYR A 257 11.19 -19.73 11.69
C TYR A 257 11.93 -20.78 10.84
N ASP A 258 11.21 -21.77 10.29
CA ASP A 258 11.81 -22.81 9.45
C ASP A 258 11.59 -22.50 7.94
N ASP A 259 12.68 -22.55 7.17
CA ASP A 259 12.65 -22.34 5.72
C ASP A 259 11.99 -23.55 4.99
N ASP A 260 11.91 -24.74 5.59
CA ASP A 260 11.24 -25.90 5.01
C ASP A 260 9.71 -25.80 5.18
N THR A 261 9.02 -25.57 4.07
CA THR A 261 7.55 -25.53 4.00
C THR A 261 6.89 -26.79 4.58
N LYS A 262 7.56 -27.96 4.54
CA LYS A 262 7.00 -29.20 5.12
C LYS A 262 6.84 -29.12 6.63
N VAL A 263 7.81 -28.51 7.33
CA VAL A 263 7.72 -28.30 8.79
C VAL A 263 6.49 -27.45 9.12
N ARG A 264 6.17 -26.45 8.28
CA ARG A 264 4.94 -25.66 8.42
C ARG A 264 3.67 -26.49 8.23
N TYR A 265 3.61 -27.39 7.24
CA TYR A 265 2.47 -28.30 7.07
C TYR A 265 2.33 -29.33 8.19
N GLU A 266 3.45 -29.83 8.71
CA GLU A 266 3.44 -30.71 9.90
C GLU A 266 2.86 -29.99 11.11
N ALA A 267 3.26 -28.73 11.34
CA ALA A 267 2.71 -27.89 12.40
C ALA A 267 1.22 -27.61 12.21
N ILE A 268 0.76 -27.35 10.99
CA ILE A 268 -0.67 -27.18 10.68
C ILE A 268 -1.46 -28.42 11.06
N ASN A 269 -0.99 -29.62 10.67
CA ASN A 269 -1.65 -30.87 11.03
C ASN A 269 -1.65 -31.08 12.55
N GLN A 270 -0.54 -30.76 13.23
CA GLN A 270 -0.45 -30.90 14.68
C GLN A 270 -1.45 -29.99 15.40
N ILE A 271 -1.47 -28.71 15.05
CA ILE A 271 -2.38 -27.72 15.64
C ILE A 271 -3.83 -28.11 15.36
N LEU A 272 -4.15 -28.54 14.13
CA LEU A 272 -5.49 -29.01 13.75
C LEU A 272 -5.97 -30.17 14.63
N ILE A 273 -5.09 -31.14 14.93
CA ILE A 273 -5.40 -32.29 15.78
C ILE A 273 -5.56 -31.87 17.25
N MET A 274 -4.67 -31.01 17.75
CA MET A 274 -4.75 -30.50 19.12
C MET A 274 -6.07 -29.77 19.35
N SER A 275 -6.44 -28.88 18.44
CA SER A 275 -7.68 -28.09 18.49
C SER A 275 -8.88 -28.74 17.80
N TRP A 276 -8.89 -30.07 17.62
CA TRP A 276 -9.91 -30.75 16.82
C TRP A 276 -11.35 -30.49 17.28
N ASP A 277 -11.57 -30.38 18.60
CA ASP A 277 -12.89 -30.15 19.19
C ASP A 277 -13.48 -28.83 18.67
N TYR A 278 -12.64 -27.80 18.47
CA TYR A 278 -13.07 -26.52 17.90
C TYR A 278 -13.38 -26.64 16.40
N VAL A 279 -12.67 -27.52 15.69
CA VAL A 279 -12.93 -27.82 14.28
C VAL A 279 -14.26 -28.55 14.13
N GLN A 280 -14.57 -29.51 15.03
CA GLN A 280 -15.84 -30.23 15.02
C GLN A 280 -17.05 -29.30 15.16
N GLU A 281 -16.96 -28.24 15.97
CA GLU A 281 -18.01 -27.21 16.07
C GLU A 281 -18.28 -26.50 14.74
N ILE A 282 -17.22 -26.18 14.00
CA ILE A 282 -17.33 -25.59 12.67
C ILE A 282 -18.00 -26.58 11.72
N LEU A 283 -17.59 -27.85 11.73
CA LEU A 283 -18.16 -28.88 10.85
C LEU A 283 -19.64 -29.13 11.12
N GLU A 284 -20.08 -29.08 12.38
CA GLU A 284 -21.51 -29.20 12.71
C GLU A 284 -22.29 -28.01 12.14
N GLN A 285 -21.78 -26.78 12.26
CA GLN A 285 -22.42 -25.60 11.66
C GLN A 285 -22.47 -25.67 10.13
N VAL A 286 -21.44 -26.22 9.48
CA VAL A 286 -21.44 -26.46 8.02
C VAL A 286 -22.57 -27.43 7.65
N LYS A 287 -22.74 -28.53 8.38
CA LYS A 287 -23.84 -29.49 8.16
C LYS A 287 -25.21 -28.87 8.44
N GLU A 288 -25.33 -28.01 9.44
CA GLU A 288 -26.56 -27.27 9.68
C GLU A 288 -26.89 -26.32 8.53
N ASN A 289 -25.90 -25.57 8.02
CA ASN A 289 -26.10 -24.66 6.89
C ASN A 289 -26.41 -25.40 5.59
N GLN A 290 -25.83 -26.59 5.39
CA GLN A 290 -26.19 -27.49 4.29
C GLN A 290 -27.67 -27.88 4.38
N LYS A 291 -28.15 -28.28 5.58
CA LYS A 291 -29.57 -28.63 5.81
C LYS A 291 -30.51 -27.42 5.61
N LYS A 292 -30.06 -26.21 5.93
CA LYS A 292 -30.85 -24.97 5.74
C LYS A 292 -31.02 -24.61 4.25
N GLN A 293 -30.01 -24.84 3.43
CA GLN A 293 -30.05 -24.54 2.00
C GLN A 293 -29.41 -25.64 1.13
N ASN A 294 -28.08 -25.61 0.97
CA ASN A 294 -27.33 -26.51 0.11
C ASN A 294 -25.83 -26.44 0.45
N GLU A 295 -25.05 -27.31 -0.18
CA GLU A 295 -23.60 -27.43 0.01
C GLU A 295 -22.83 -26.17 -0.39
N ALA A 296 -23.21 -25.52 -1.49
CA ALA A 296 -22.54 -24.31 -1.97
C ALA A 296 -22.70 -23.14 -0.97
N TYR A 297 -23.91 -22.95 -0.45
CA TYR A 297 -24.19 -21.95 0.58
C TYR A 297 -23.42 -22.23 1.87
N ALA A 298 -23.35 -23.50 2.30
CA ALA A 298 -22.63 -23.87 3.50
C ALA A 298 -21.13 -23.53 3.40
N MET A 299 -20.51 -23.78 2.24
CA MET A 299 -19.10 -23.46 2.00
C MET A 299 -18.85 -21.95 1.86
N GLU A 300 -19.72 -21.22 1.17
CA GLU A 300 -19.62 -19.76 1.05
C GLU A 300 -19.74 -19.09 2.43
N GLU A 301 -20.71 -19.51 3.25
CA GLU A 301 -20.90 -19.00 4.61
C GLU A 301 -19.71 -19.34 5.50
N LEU A 302 -19.15 -20.55 5.40
CA LEU A 302 -17.93 -20.95 6.12
C LEU A 302 -16.75 -20.03 5.79
N GLN A 303 -16.46 -19.86 4.50
CA GLN A 303 -15.34 -19.03 4.04
C GLN A 303 -15.52 -17.58 4.48
N LYS A 304 -16.73 -17.04 4.31
CA LYS A 304 -17.05 -15.68 4.70
C LYS A 304 -16.91 -15.47 6.21
N LYS A 305 -17.50 -16.36 7.02
CA LYS A 305 -17.48 -16.23 8.47
C LYS A 305 -16.06 -16.36 9.04
N LEU A 306 -15.28 -17.33 8.57
CA LEU A 306 -13.87 -17.45 8.96
C LEU A 306 -13.05 -16.22 8.54
N HIS A 307 -13.27 -15.69 7.33
CA HIS A 307 -12.58 -14.49 6.87
C HIS A 307 -12.95 -13.24 7.71
N ASP A 308 -14.23 -13.04 8.00
CA ASP A 308 -14.72 -11.89 8.76
C ASP A 308 -14.29 -11.92 10.23
N GLU A 309 -14.12 -13.11 10.82
CA GLU A 309 -13.70 -13.29 12.21
C GLU A 309 -12.18 -13.12 12.42
N LEU A 310 -11.36 -13.18 11.37
CA LEU A 310 -9.91 -13.07 11.49
C LEU A 310 -9.41 -11.62 11.50
N THR A 311 -8.50 -11.34 12.43
CA THR A 311 -7.95 -10.01 12.66
C THR A 311 -6.95 -9.64 11.56
N GLY A 312 -7.20 -8.50 10.92
CA GLY A 312 -6.38 -7.99 9.81
C GLY A 312 -6.79 -8.47 8.42
N LYS A 313 -7.84 -9.31 8.32
CA LYS A 313 -8.49 -9.75 7.07
C LYS A 313 -7.48 -9.97 5.93
N THR A 314 -6.52 -10.88 6.13
CA THR A 314 -5.51 -11.16 5.10
C THR A 314 -6.17 -11.92 3.95
N GLU A 315 -5.92 -11.44 2.73
CA GLU A 315 -6.45 -12.06 1.52
C GLU A 315 -5.58 -13.26 1.15
N GLU A 316 -6.19 -14.30 0.59
CA GLU A 316 -5.43 -15.43 0.06
C GLU A 316 -4.54 -14.97 -1.11
N ALA A 317 -3.22 -14.99 -0.91
CA ALA A 317 -2.26 -14.79 -1.98
C ALA A 317 -2.37 -15.94 -3.00
N LYS A 318 -2.34 -15.59 -4.29
CA LYS A 318 -2.45 -16.58 -5.37
C LYS A 318 -1.19 -16.60 -6.19
N GLY A 319 -0.78 -17.81 -6.56
CA GLY A 319 0.45 -17.97 -7.30
C GLY A 319 0.66 -19.36 -7.88
N ASN A 320 1.76 -19.48 -8.62
CA ASN A 320 2.20 -20.71 -9.29
C ASN A 320 3.72 -20.95 -9.17
N THR A 321 4.42 -20.14 -8.36
CA THR A 321 5.88 -20.21 -8.24
C THR A 321 6.30 -20.89 -6.95
N ALA A 322 7.39 -21.65 -7.02
CA ALA A 322 8.12 -22.12 -5.84
C ALA A 322 8.83 -20.95 -5.12
N PRO A 323 9.18 -21.09 -3.84
CA PRO A 323 9.96 -20.08 -3.11
C PRO A 323 11.33 -19.85 -3.77
N VAL A 324 11.88 -18.65 -3.60
CA VAL A 324 13.25 -18.37 -4.01
C VAL A 324 14.23 -19.01 -3.03
N THR A 325 15.32 -19.58 -3.53
CA THR A 325 16.44 -20.00 -2.68
C THR A 325 17.14 -18.76 -2.14
N ALA A 326 16.90 -18.44 -0.87
CA ALA A 326 17.61 -17.36 -0.19
C ALA A 326 19.09 -17.73 0.01
N GLN A 327 19.99 -16.77 -0.20
CA GLN A 327 21.40 -16.93 0.15
C GLN A 327 21.61 -16.43 1.58
N GLY A 328 21.94 -17.33 2.49
CA GLY A 328 22.08 -17.05 3.93
C GLY A 328 21.00 -17.77 4.74
N GLY A 329 21.37 -18.34 5.89
CA GLY A 329 20.41 -19.00 6.77
C GLY A 329 19.47 -17.99 7.41
N PHE A 330 18.19 -18.36 7.55
CA PHE A 330 17.26 -17.59 8.37
C PHE A 330 17.72 -17.64 9.83
N SER A 331 17.92 -16.48 10.45
CA SER A 331 18.21 -16.42 11.88
C SER A 331 17.58 -15.16 12.46
N ILE A 332 16.50 -15.32 13.22
CA ILE A 332 15.88 -14.22 13.95
C ILE A 332 16.44 -14.14 15.36
N ASP A 333 16.86 -12.93 15.73
CA ASP A 333 17.19 -12.55 17.10
C ASP A 333 15.93 -11.94 17.74
N ARG A 334 15.26 -12.74 18.59
CA ARG A 334 13.97 -12.37 19.19
C ARG A 334 14.07 -11.11 20.06
N ASP A 335 15.16 -10.95 20.80
CA ASP A 335 15.35 -9.81 21.70
C ASP A 335 15.46 -8.50 20.90
N LYS A 336 16.26 -8.51 19.83
CA LYS A 336 16.38 -7.36 18.92
C LYS A 336 15.09 -7.05 18.20
N GLU A 337 14.32 -8.08 17.84
CA GLU A 337 13.03 -7.88 17.19
C GLU A 337 12.04 -7.22 18.14
N GLN A 338 12.02 -7.62 19.40
CA GLN A 338 11.17 -7.02 20.42
C GLN A 338 11.60 -5.59 20.76
N GLU A 339 12.91 -5.29 20.80
CA GLU A 339 13.44 -3.93 20.99
C GLU A 339 12.96 -2.99 19.87
N LYS A 340 13.12 -3.39 18.60
CA LYS A 340 12.66 -2.61 17.45
C LYS A 340 11.15 -2.38 17.45
N ARG A 341 10.35 -3.35 17.92
CA ARG A 341 8.90 -3.21 18.07
C ARG A 341 8.56 -2.16 19.14
N LYS A 342 9.26 -2.18 20.28
CA LYS A 342 9.09 -1.19 21.36
C LYS A 342 9.43 0.23 20.90
N GLU A 343 10.57 0.40 20.21
CA GLU A 343 10.95 1.70 19.63
C GLU A 343 9.86 2.27 18.71
N LEU A 344 9.29 1.43 17.84
CA LEU A 344 8.18 1.80 16.95
C LEU A 344 6.92 2.19 17.73
N GLN A 345 6.60 1.46 18.79
CA GLN A 345 5.42 1.74 19.62
C GLN A 345 5.55 3.04 20.41
N GLU A 346 6.75 3.36 20.90
CA GLU A 346 7.05 4.65 21.54
C GLU A 346 6.81 5.80 20.55
N VAL A 347 7.34 5.70 19.32
CA VAL A 347 7.12 6.73 18.28
C VAL A 347 5.63 6.88 17.93
N LEU A 348 4.89 5.78 17.82
CA LEU A 348 3.45 5.83 17.56
C LEU A 348 2.68 6.54 18.67
N SER A 349 3.09 6.36 19.92
CA SER A 349 2.46 7.03 21.06
C SER A 349 2.69 8.54 21.04
N GLU A 350 3.85 8.99 20.56
CA GLU A 350 4.20 10.40 20.39
C GLU A 350 3.48 11.06 19.19
N GLU A 351 3.24 10.32 18.10
CA GLU A 351 2.57 10.83 16.89
C GLU A 351 1.02 10.89 17.00
N THR A 352 0.45 10.75 18.20
CA THR A 352 -1.01 10.65 18.44
C THR A 352 -1.79 11.93 18.11
N GLU A 353 -1.16 13.10 18.03
CA GLU A 353 -1.86 14.36 17.83
C GLU A 353 -1.49 15.07 16.52
N ARG A 354 -2.47 15.15 15.61
CA ARG A 354 -2.52 16.24 14.63
C ARG A 354 -2.69 17.53 15.44
N ILE A 355 -1.75 18.46 15.35
CA ILE A 355 -2.11 19.87 15.60
C ILE A 355 -3.17 20.19 14.53
N PRO A 356 -4.44 20.44 14.91
CA PRO A 356 -5.46 20.80 13.93
C PRO A 356 -4.97 22.02 13.17
N LEU A 357 -5.23 22.07 11.86
CA LEU A 357 -4.96 23.25 11.05
C LEU A 357 -5.90 24.36 11.53
N LEU A 358 -5.53 25.04 12.62
CA LEU A 358 -6.02 26.37 12.92
C LEU A 358 -5.47 27.25 11.80
N GLU A 359 -6.36 27.83 11.01
CA GLU A 359 -6.03 29.08 10.32
C GLU A 359 -5.56 30.03 11.42
N THR A 360 -4.24 30.17 11.55
CA THR A 360 -3.68 31.25 12.35
C THR A 360 -4.20 32.52 11.71
N GLU A 361 -4.96 33.31 12.48
CA GLU A 361 -5.37 34.64 12.08
C GLU A 361 -4.17 35.40 11.51
N ASP A 362 -4.40 36.15 10.44
CA ASP A 362 -3.39 36.92 9.73
C ASP A 362 -2.45 37.63 10.74
N PHE A 363 -1.17 37.27 10.70
CA PHE A 363 -0.14 37.82 11.59
C PHE A 363 0.06 39.32 11.33
N GLU A 364 -0.74 40.16 11.97
CA GLU A 364 -0.38 41.53 12.32
C GLU A 364 -0.06 41.61 13.82
N THR A 365 1.02 40.95 14.24
CA THR A 365 1.60 41.21 15.57
C THR A 365 3.01 41.77 15.42
N LYS A 366 3.13 43.05 15.78
CA LYS A 366 4.39 43.75 16.00
C LYS A 366 5.06 43.17 17.25
N GLY A 367 6.03 42.29 17.07
CA GLY A 367 6.92 41.81 18.12
C GLY A 367 8.03 40.97 17.52
N GLU A 368 9.28 41.22 17.93
CA GLU A 368 10.44 40.46 17.49
C GLU A 368 10.32 39.01 17.96
N GLY A 369 9.81 38.14 17.08
CA GLY A 369 9.79 36.70 17.28
C GLY A 369 11.22 36.15 17.30
N CYS A 370 11.58 35.47 18.38
CA CYS A 370 12.80 34.67 18.44
C CYS A 370 12.54 33.30 17.79
N ILE A 371 13.46 32.87 16.91
CA ILE A 371 13.50 31.50 16.39
C ILE A 371 14.46 30.73 17.29
N SER A 372 13.94 29.85 18.15
CA SER A 372 14.76 28.84 18.82
C SER A 372 15.00 27.69 17.84
N TRP A 373 16.28 27.42 17.58
CA TRP A 373 16.71 26.28 16.78
C TRP A 373 17.11 25.17 17.74
N ASP A 374 16.27 24.15 17.84
CA ASP A 374 16.70 22.89 18.43
C ASP A 374 17.61 22.18 17.42
N LYS A 375 18.92 22.24 17.64
CA LYS A 375 19.94 21.62 16.80
C LYS A 375 20.34 20.23 17.30
N GLU A 376 19.75 19.77 18.41
CA GLU A 376 20.04 18.48 19.03
C GLU A 376 18.95 17.43 18.75
N TYR A 377 17.80 17.84 18.20
CA TYR A 377 16.79 16.92 17.69
C TYR A 377 17.28 16.17 16.43
N SER A 378 17.83 14.97 16.64
CA SER A 378 18.34 14.10 15.57
C SER A 378 17.28 13.21 14.92
N GLY A 379 16.05 13.16 15.46
CA GLY A 379 14.98 12.28 15.00
C GLY A 379 15.29 10.79 15.22
N SER A 380 14.24 9.98 15.38
CA SER A 380 14.32 8.53 15.61
C SER A 380 14.64 7.74 14.33
N GLY A 381 15.71 8.05 13.58
CA GLY A 381 16.10 7.28 12.38
C GLY A 381 15.09 7.25 11.20
N TYR A 382 13.90 7.84 11.38
CA TYR A 382 12.78 7.94 10.43
C TYR A 382 13.05 8.85 9.21
N ALA A 383 14.22 9.49 9.16
CA ALA A 383 14.49 10.63 8.28
C ALA A 383 14.42 10.31 6.77
N ASN A 384 14.56 9.04 6.36
CA ASN A 384 14.56 8.68 4.93
C ASN A 384 13.19 8.20 4.39
N SER A 385 12.19 7.92 5.23
CA SER A 385 10.85 7.48 4.78
C SER A 385 10.00 8.68 4.36
N GLY A 386 9.94 9.70 5.23
CA GLY A 386 9.21 10.94 4.95
C GLY A 386 9.75 11.69 3.73
N SER A 387 11.06 11.61 3.43
CA SER A 387 11.66 12.35 2.32
C SER A 387 11.10 11.95 0.95
N ASP A 388 10.83 10.67 0.71
CA ASP A 388 10.33 10.18 -0.58
C ASP A 388 8.87 10.59 -0.81
N ILE A 389 8.05 10.55 0.24
CA ILE A 389 6.65 10.99 0.15
C ILE A 389 6.54 12.49 0.04
N LEU A 390 7.36 13.23 0.79
CA LEU A 390 7.45 14.67 0.62
C LEU A 390 7.96 15.04 -0.77
N ARG A 391 8.83 14.23 -1.38
CA ARG A 391 9.26 14.41 -2.77
C ARG A 391 8.12 14.18 -3.75
N ILE A 392 7.42 13.05 -3.67
CA ILE A 392 6.26 12.74 -4.54
C ILE A 392 5.19 13.82 -4.39
N LEU A 393 4.86 14.19 -3.16
CA LEU A 393 3.89 15.23 -2.85
C LEU A 393 4.32 16.58 -3.44
N ASN A 394 5.59 16.97 -3.27
CA ASN A 394 6.12 18.21 -3.85
C ASN A 394 6.13 18.18 -5.39
N GLU A 395 6.45 17.05 -6.01
CA GLU A 395 6.37 16.88 -7.48
C GLU A 395 4.92 17.02 -7.98
N MET A 396 3.95 16.41 -7.29
CA MET A 396 2.53 16.57 -7.59
C MET A 396 2.08 18.03 -7.41
N SER A 397 2.41 18.66 -6.28
CA SER A 397 2.07 20.06 -6.02
C SER A 397 2.67 21.02 -7.03
N LYS A 398 3.92 20.77 -7.45
CA LYS A 398 4.57 21.52 -8.55
C LYS A 398 3.82 21.35 -9.86
N SER A 399 3.44 20.13 -10.21
CA SER A 399 2.70 19.86 -11.45
C SER A 399 1.34 20.57 -11.44
N ASN A 400 0.59 20.48 -10.34
CA ASN A 400 -0.71 21.14 -10.20
C ASN A 400 -0.57 22.66 -10.27
N ALA A 401 0.37 23.25 -9.53
CA ALA A 401 0.61 24.70 -9.55
C ALA A 401 1.01 25.21 -10.94
N ILE A 402 1.82 24.44 -11.69
CA ILE A 402 2.18 24.76 -13.07
C ILE A 402 0.97 24.65 -13.99
N SER A 403 0.14 23.62 -13.83
CA SER A 403 -1.10 23.46 -14.61
C SER A 403 -2.04 24.65 -14.39
N GLU A 404 -2.33 25.01 -13.14
CA GLU A 404 -3.18 26.16 -12.81
C GLU A 404 -2.62 27.49 -13.36
N LEU A 405 -1.30 27.69 -13.29
CA LEU A 405 -0.65 28.86 -13.87
C LEU A 405 -0.78 28.88 -15.40
N ASN A 406 -0.64 27.73 -16.05
CA ASN A 406 -0.84 27.61 -17.48
C ASN A 406 -2.29 27.88 -17.89
N ASP A 407 -3.26 27.37 -17.13
CA ASP A 407 -4.69 27.59 -17.37
C ASP A 407 -5.08 29.06 -17.17
N SER A 408 -4.56 29.69 -16.12
CA SER A 408 -4.74 31.13 -15.89
C SER A 408 -4.11 31.98 -17.01
N LEU A 409 -2.89 31.63 -17.43
CA LEU A 409 -2.24 32.29 -18.56
C LEU A 409 -3.04 32.09 -19.85
N TRP A 410 -3.60 30.89 -20.06
CA TRP A 410 -4.47 30.57 -21.17
C TRP A 410 -5.72 31.45 -21.19
N ALA A 411 -6.41 31.56 -20.04
CA ALA A 411 -7.59 32.40 -19.90
C ALA A 411 -7.27 33.87 -20.21
N GLN A 412 -6.15 34.40 -19.69
CA GLN A 412 -5.71 35.77 -19.97
C GLN A 412 -5.36 35.98 -21.44
N LEU A 413 -4.61 35.06 -22.06
CA LEU A 413 -4.27 35.14 -23.49
C LEU A 413 -5.53 35.09 -24.36
N ASN A 414 -6.50 34.26 -23.99
CA ASN A 414 -7.78 34.17 -24.69
C ASN A 414 -8.59 35.47 -24.54
N GLU A 415 -8.61 36.07 -23.35
CA GLU A 415 -9.27 37.36 -23.13
C GLU A 415 -8.60 38.50 -23.92
N GLN A 416 -7.26 38.58 -23.89
CA GLN A 416 -6.51 39.54 -24.69
C GLN A 416 -6.72 39.32 -26.19
N SER A 417 -6.78 38.06 -26.64
CA SER A 417 -7.09 37.72 -28.02
C SER A 417 -8.49 38.20 -28.42
N LYS A 418 -9.50 38.09 -27.55
CA LYS A 418 -10.85 38.62 -27.80
C LYS A 418 -10.87 40.15 -27.89
N ARG A 419 -10.03 40.84 -27.11
CA ARG A 419 -9.90 42.31 -27.14
C ARG A 419 -9.14 42.81 -28.37
N LEU A 420 -8.23 42.00 -28.92
CA LEU A 420 -7.55 42.26 -30.18
C LEU A 420 -8.45 41.83 -31.34
N GLU A 421 -9.46 42.64 -31.68
CA GLU A 421 -10.16 42.52 -32.96
C GLU A 421 -9.24 42.90 -34.12
N LEU A 422 -8.29 42.01 -34.43
CA LEU A 422 -7.70 41.95 -35.75
C LEU A 422 -8.79 41.33 -36.62
N GLY A 423 -9.51 42.15 -37.40
CA GLY A 423 -10.56 41.69 -38.31
C GLY A 423 -10.17 40.37 -39.00
N ASN A 424 -11.14 39.47 -39.15
CA ASN A 424 -10.95 38.04 -39.40
C ASN A 424 -10.08 37.75 -40.65
N ALA A 425 -8.75 37.79 -40.50
CA ALA A 425 -7.77 37.65 -41.59
C ALA A 425 -7.76 36.24 -42.20
N HIS A 426 -8.55 35.33 -41.62
CA HIS A 426 -8.60 33.91 -41.94
C HIS A 426 -10.00 33.44 -42.35
N LYS A 427 -10.92 34.36 -42.67
CA LYS A 427 -12.27 34.02 -43.15
C LYS A 427 -12.17 33.10 -44.37
N GLY A 428 -12.62 31.84 -44.23
CA GLY A 428 -12.60 30.82 -45.29
C GLY A 428 -11.46 29.80 -45.25
N VAL A 429 -10.58 29.84 -44.24
CA VAL A 429 -9.49 28.86 -44.09
C VAL A 429 -9.82 27.87 -42.97
N ASN A 430 -9.83 26.57 -43.28
CA ASN A 430 -10.01 25.51 -42.29
C ASN A 430 -8.68 25.23 -41.59
N PHE A 431 -8.68 25.33 -40.26
CA PHE A 431 -7.54 24.93 -39.44
C PHE A 431 -7.91 23.76 -38.55
N ARG A 432 -6.97 22.82 -38.39
CA ARG A 432 -7.00 21.77 -37.38
C ARG A 432 -5.78 21.94 -36.49
N ILE A 433 -6.00 22.37 -35.26
CA ILE A 433 -4.92 22.60 -34.29
C ILE A 433 -4.74 21.32 -33.49
N PHE A 434 -3.60 20.65 -33.68
CA PHE A 434 -3.19 19.55 -32.81
C PHE A 434 -2.34 20.14 -31.67
N ARG A 435 -2.83 20.00 -30.43
CA ARG A 435 -2.08 20.39 -29.23
C ARG A 435 -1.96 19.21 -28.29
N MET A 436 -0.75 19.05 -27.76
CA MET A 436 -0.47 18.10 -26.69
C MET A 436 -0.69 18.80 -25.33
N PRO A 437 -1.50 18.23 -24.42
CA PRO A 437 -1.75 18.81 -23.10
C PRO A 437 -0.54 18.68 -22.17
N VAL A 438 0.30 17.67 -22.37
CA VAL A 438 1.55 17.43 -21.64
C VAL A 438 2.65 17.18 -22.67
N VAL A 439 3.79 17.86 -22.50
CA VAL A 439 4.94 17.75 -23.39
C VAL A 439 6.02 16.93 -22.68
N ASP A 440 6.50 15.87 -23.33
CA ASP A 440 7.54 15.00 -22.79
C ASP A 440 8.88 15.77 -22.61
N SER A 441 9.65 15.39 -21.60
CA SER A 441 10.93 16.04 -21.24
C SER A 441 11.93 16.02 -22.39
N ASN A 442 11.96 14.94 -23.18
CA ASN A 442 12.80 14.81 -24.37
C ASN A 442 12.48 15.88 -25.43
N GLN A 443 11.20 16.21 -25.61
CA GLN A 443 10.75 17.22 -26.56
C GLN A 443 11.09 18.63 -26.07
N ILE A 444 11.06 18.86 -24.76
CA ILE A 444 11.47 20.13 -24.14
C ILE A 444 12.98 20.35 -24.36
N GLU A 445 13.81 19.32 -24.18
CA GLU A 445 15.25 19.41 -24.45
C GLU A 445 15.55 19.64 -25.93
N ALA A 446 14.93 18.88 -26.82
CA ALA A 446 15.06 19.07 -28.27
C ALA A 446 14.65 20.49 -28.68
N TYR A 447 13.56 21.02 -28.12
CA TYR A 447 13.15 22.40 -28.34
C TYR A 447 14.21 23.38 -27.84
N LYS A 448 14.75 23.22 -26.62
CA LYS A 448 15.77 24.12 -26.07
C LYS A 448 17.05 24.16 -26.93
N MET A 449 17.45 23.02 -27.50
CA MET A 449 18.61 22.95 -28.41
C MET A 449 18.39 23.76 -29.71
N VAL A 450 17.19 23.69 -30.29
CA VAL A 450 16.90 24.29 -31.61
C VAL A 450 16.30 25.69 -31.50
N ALA A 451 15.73 26.06 -30.36
CA ALA A 451 15.00 27.32 -30.19
C ALA A 451 15.91 28.55 -30.24
N GLN A 452 17.13 28.47 -29.71
CA GLN A 452 17.99 29.66 -29.57
C GLN A 452 18.32 30.33 -30.92
N PRO A 453 18.76 29.59 -31.97
CA PRO A 453 18.97 30.16 -33.30
C PRO A 453 17.68 30.67 -33.94
N LEU A 454 16.58 29.92 -33.84
CA LEU A 454 15.29 30.28 -34.45
C LEU A 454 14.68 31.54 -33.84
N LEU A 455 14.81 31.72 -32.52
CA LEU A 455 14.37 32.94 -31.84
C LEU A 455 15.16 34.17 -32.28
N LEU A 456 16.45 33.99 -32.61
CA LEU A 456 17.31 35.04 -33.13
C LEU A 456 16.83 35.50 -34.51
N TYR A 457 16.58 34.56 -35.43
CA TYR A 457 16.03 34.86 -36.75
C TYR A 457 14.62 35.45 -36.68
N SER A 458 13.76 34.92 -35.82
CA SER A 458 12.42 35.44 -35.59
C SER A 458 12.45 36.89 -35.11
N LYS A 459 13.32 37.24 -34.15
CA LYS A 459 13.51 38.63 -33.70
C LYS A 459 14.00 39.55 -34.81
N GLN A 460 14.91 39.08 -35.67
CA GLN A 460 15.37 39.86 -36.83
C GLN A 460 14.23 40.10 -37.83
N LEU A 461 13.45 39.07 -38.15
CA LEU A 461 12.26 39.17 -39.00
C LEU A 461 11.23 40.13 -38.41
N GLN A 462 10.93 40.03 -37.11
CA GLN A 462 10.03 40.94 -36.42
C GLN A 462 10.53 42.39 -36.46
N LYS A 463 11.83 42.64 -36.27
CA LYS A 463 12.41 44.00 -36.41
C LYS A 463 12.23 44.52 -37.84
N ARG A 464 12.49 43.68 -38.84
CA ARG A 464 12.36 44.03 -40.26
C ARG A 464 10.90 44.33 -40.63
N TRP A 465 9.97 43.49 -40.20
CA TRP A 465 8.53 43.69 -40.38
C TRP A 465 8.01 44.92 -39.65
N LYS A 466 8.43 45.17 -38.40
CA LYS A 466 8.10 46.42 -37.68
C LYS A 466 8.59 47.66 -38.42
N ARG A 467 9.76 47.59 -39.07
CA ARG A 467 10.26 48.69 -39.91
C ARG A 467 9.37 48.91 -41.12
N ILE A 468 9.05 47.85 -41.87
CA ILE A 468 8.19 47.90 -43.06
C ILE A 468 6.78 48.40 -42.70
N LEU A 469 6.21 47.95 -41.58
CA LEU A 469 4.89 48.41 -41.13
C LEU A 469 4.92 49.88 -40.70
N LYS A 470 5.99 50.34 -40.02
CA LYS A 470 6.16 51.77 -39.71
C LYS A 470 6.31 52.60 -40.98
N GLU A 471 7.08 52.13 -41.96
CA GLU A 471 7.25 52.78 -43.26
C GLU A 471 5.89 52.89 -43.97
N ARG A 472 5.07 51.82 -44.02
CA ARG A 472 3.71 51.84 -44.59
C ARG A 472 2.73 52.77 -43.88
N VAL A 473 2.77 52.83 -42.54
CA VAL A 473 1.93 53.78 -41.77
C VAL A 473 2.39 55.22 -42.01
N SER A 474 3.67 55.42 -42.32
CA SER A 474 4.27 56.73 -42.64
C SER A 474 4.12 57.12 -44.13
N GLU A 475 3.68 56.22 -45.01
CA GLU A 475 3.42 56.46 -46.44
C GLU A 475 2.05 57.12 -46.70
N GLY A 476 1.47 57.78 -45.70
CA GLY A 476 0.47 58.83 -45.91
C GLY A 476 1.14 60.12 -46.40
N LYS A 477 1.24 60.28 -47.73
CA LYS A 477 1.77 61.44 -48.49
C LYS A 477 3.29 61.67 -48.45
N GLN A 478 4.00 61.03 -49.39
CA GLN A 478 5.23 61.61 -49.95
C GLN A 478 4.85 62.67 -51.00
N SER A 479 4.84 63.96 -50.64
CA SER A 479 4.95 65.03 -51.63
C SER A 479 6.43 65.24 -51.94
N GLY A 480 6.85 64.90 -53.16
CA GLY A 480 8.21 65.09 -53.60
C GLY A 480 8.60 66.57 -53.64
N LEU A 481 9.59 66.96 -52.84
CA LEU A 481 10.43 68.12 -53.08
C LEU A 481 11.78 67.99 -52.38
N LEU A 482 12.84 68.28 -53.14
CA LEU A 482 14.24 68.32 -52.71
C LEU A 482 14.51 69.60 -51.91
N MET A 483 14.29 69.58 -50.59
CA MET A 483 14.92 70.41 -49.53
C MET A 483 13.91 70.77 -48.44
N GLY A 484 14.30 70.53 -47.19
CA GLY A 484 13.73 71.17 -46.01
C GLY A 484 12.68 70.36 -45.26
N ARG A 485 13.08 69.78 -44.12
CA ARG A 485 12.13 69.38 -43.08
C ARG A 485 11.54 70.65 -42.48
N ARG A 486 10.21 70.81 -42.54
CA ARG A 486 9.48 71.63 -41.57
C ARG A 486 8.60 70.72 -40.73
N ILE A 487 8.77 70.83 -39.42
CA ILE A 487 7.82 70.33 -38.43
C ILE A 487 6.77 71.43 -38.32
N GLU A 488 5.51 71.09 -38.57
CA GLU A 488 4.39 71.89 -38.07
C GLU A 488 3.67 71.09 -36.97
N SER A 489 3.29 71.86 -35.95
CA SER A 489 2.76 71.51 -34.64
C SER A 489 1.50 70.66 -34.63
#